data_AF-A0A821LM86-F1
#
_entry.id   AF-A0A821LM86-F1
#
_cell.length_a   1.000
_cell.length_b   1.000
_cell.length_c   1.000
_cell.angle_alpha   90.00
_cell.angle_beta   90.00
_cell.angle_gamma   90.00
#
_symmetry.space_group_name_H-M   'P 1'
#
loop_
_entity.id
_entity.type
_entity.pdbx_description
1 polymer ?
#
loop_
_entity_poly.entity_id
_entity_poly.type
_entity_poly.pdbx_seq_one_letter_code
_entity_poly.pdbx_strand_id
1 'polypeptide(L)'
;QFVVTYDSLKTFIYDTETGQIVRQFVNDHSSIGDENYRINRLISHPCQPIIITAHDDRKIRYFDSNSGRMIHSMVAHLDSVTSLAIDPQQTCLLSGSHDRSIRLWNLENRNCLQELTVHQKKDDESIHDVAFHSSKPYMTSVGADSIAKIYA
;
A
#
# COMPACT_ATOMS: atom_id res chain seq x y z
N GLN A 1 -15.88 17.65 3.17
CA GLN A 1 -15.28 16.44 2.54
C GLN A 1 -14.02 16.06 3.34
N PHE A 2 -13.59 14.78 3.36
CA PHE A 2 -12.38 14.38 4.10
C PHE A 2 -11.27 13.94 3.15
N VAL A 3 -10.02 14.24 3.48
CA VAL A 3 -8.83 13.78 2.74
C VAL A 3 -7.90 13.06 3.69
N VAL A 4 -7.41 11.90 3.26
CA VAL A 4 -6.36 11.16 3.97
C VAL A 4 -5.02 11.57 3.39
N THR A 5 -4.09 11.97 4.25
CA THR A 5 -2.73 12.37 3.87
C THR A 5 -1.73 11.63 4.73
N TYR A 6 -0.48 11.62 4.29
CA TYR A 6 0.63 11.15 5.12
C TYR A 6 1.78 12.15 5.03
N ASP A 7 2.48 12.35 6.14
CA ASP A 7 3.87 12.81 6.11
C ASP A 7 4.77 11.57 6.02
N SER A 8 6.09 11.73 5.96
CA SER A 8 6.98 10.57 5.83
C SER A 8 6.74 9.50 6.89
N LEU A 9 6.11 9.79 8.03
CA LEU A 9 6.05 8.92 9.20
C LEU A 9 4.63 8.64 9.70
N LYS A 10 3.70 9.56 9.46
CA LYS A 10 2.37 9.60 10.07
C LYS A 10 1.31 9.75 9.02
N THR A 11 0.16 9.14 9.26
CA THR A 11 -1.05 9.33 8.45
C THR A 11 -2.06 10.17 9.22
N PHE A 12 -2.81 11.02 8.51
CA PHE A 12 -3.82 11.90 9.07
C PHE A 12 -5.08 11.94 8.19
N ILE A 13 -6.24 12.13 8.81
CA ILE A 13 -7.47 12.59 8.15
C ILE A 13 -7.64 14.07 8.42
N TYR A 14 -7.80 14.85 7.36
CA TYR A 14 -8.16 16.26 7.40
C TYR A 14 -9.59 16.47 6.93
N ASP A 15 -10.28 17.38 7.59
CA ASP A 15 -11.50 17.98 7.08
C ASP A 15 -11.13 19.11 6.11
N THR A 16 -11.60 19.02 4.86
CA THR A 16 -11.26 20.00 3.83
C THR A 16 -11.95 21.35 4.01
N GLU A 17 -13.07 21.39 4.72
CA GLU A 17 -13.85 22.61 4.94
C GLU A 17 -13.28 23.41 6.10
N THR A 18 -12.85 22.74 7.17
CA THR A 18 -12.30 23.40 8.37
C THR A 18 -10.77 23.47 8.38
N GLY A 19 -10.09 22.64 7.57
CA GLY A 19 -8.63 22.49 7.57
C GLY A 19 -8.08 21.81 8.83
N GLN A 20 -8.95 21.29 9.70
CA GLN A 20 -8.52 20.67 10.96
C GLN A 20 -8.18 19.19 10.79
N ILE A 21 -7.24 18.72 11.60
CA ILE A 21 -6.96 17.29 11.74
C ILE A 21 -8.15 16.67 12.48
N VAL A 22 -8.89 15.83 11.77
CA VAL A 22 -9.97 15.01 12.34
C VAL A 22 -9.37 13.83 13.08
N ARG A 23 -8.28 13.26 12.54
CA ARG A 23 -7.69 12.04 13.07
C ARG A 23 -6.22 11.90 12.71
N GLN A 24 -5.44 11.40 13.67
CA GLN A 24 -4.10 10.89 13.43
C GLN A 24 -4.15 9.36 13.55
N PHE A 25 -3.46 8.68 12.64
CA PHE A 25 -3.27 7.24 12.71
C PHE A 25 -2.03 6.90 13.53
N VAL A 26 -2.18 5.95 14.43
CA VAL A 26 -1.15 5.61 15.42
C VAL A 26 -0.91 4.10 15.40
N ASN A 27 0.36 3.71 15.54
CA ASN A 27 0.75 2.32 15.72
C ASN A 27 0.55 1.97 17.20
N ASP A 28 -0.22 0.91 17.49
CA ASP A 28 -0.50 0.47 18.88
C ASP A 28 0.75 -0.11 19.60
N HIS A 29 1.86 -0.30 18.89
CA HIS A 29 3.11 -0.83 19.44
C HIS A 29 4.26 0.19 19.33
N SER A 30 4.21 1.26 20.12
CA SER A 30 5.39 2.10 20.38
C SER A 30 6.38 1.36 21.30
N SER A 31 6.91 0.24 20.82
CA SER A 31 8.06 -0.41 21.44
C SER A 31 9.27 0.49 21.22
N ILE A 32 10.08 0.70 22.25
CA ILE A 32 11.35 1.43 22.17
C ILE A 32 12.18 0.81 21.03
N GLY A 33 12.26 1.51 19.89
CA GLY A 33 12.92 1.03 18.66
C GLY A 33 12.03 0.93 17.41
N ASP A 34 10.73 1.26 17.47
CA ASP A 34 9.88 1.36 16.27
C ASP A 34 10.28 2.63 15.49
N GLU A 35 11.32 2.50 14.67
CA GLU A 35 11.74 3.56 13.75
C GLU A 35 10.55 3.95 12.88
N ASN A 36 10.30 5.25 12.78
CA ASN A 36 9.26 5.75 11.90
C ASN A 36 9.71 5.50 10.45
N TYR A 37 9.23 4.41 9.85
CA TYR A 37 9.57 4.08 8.48
C TYR A 37 8.75 4.91 7.50
N ARG A 38 9.38 5.22 6.36
CA ARG A 38 8.77 6.06 5.34
C ARG A 38 7.53 5.39 4.76
N ILE A 39 6.41 6.13 4.69
CA ILE A 39 5.24 5.73 3.91
C ILE A 39 5.49 6.09 2.44
N ASN A 40 5.41 5.09 1.56
CA ASN A 40 5.55 5.29 0.11
C ASN A 40 4.21 5.43 -0.59
N ARG A 41 3.20 4.70 -0.11
CA ARG A 41 1.85 4.74 -0.68
C ARG A 41 0.81 4.61 0.42
N LEU A 42 -0.29 5.33 0.22
CA LEU A 42 -1.50 5.22 1.01
C LEU A 42 -2.69 5.06 0.09
N ILE A 43 -3.62 4.18 0.47
CA ILE A 43 -4.93 4.04 -0.17
C ILE A 43 -6.03 3.87 0.88
N SER A 44 -7.21 4.43 0.59
CA SER A 44 -8.43 4.15 1.34
C SER A 44 -9.19 3.05 0.63
N HIS A 45 -9.71 2.08 1.38
CA HIS A 45 -10.68 1.16 0.84
C HIS A 45 -11.95 1.95 0.45
N PRO A 46 -12.59 1.68 -0.71
CA PRO A 46 -13.74 2.49 -1.15
C PRO A 46 -15.01 2.28 -0.32
N CYS A 47 -15.30 1.05 0.10
CA CYS A 47 -16.51 0.74 0.90
C CYS A 47 -16.27 0.49 2.40
N GLN A 48 -15.11 -0.05 2.80
CA GLN A 48 -14.82 -0.40 4.20
C GLN A 48 -14.06 0.73 4.90
N PRO A 49 -14.19 0.88 6.24
CA PRO A 49 -13.48 1.89 7.01
C PRO A 49 -12.02 1.50 7.25
N ILE A 50 -11.27 1.23 6.18
CA ILE A 50 -9.90 0.73 6.23
C ILE A 50 -8.99 1.61 5.38
N ILE A 51 -7.85 1.97 5.96
CA ILE A 51 -6.74 2.60 5.25
C ILE A 51 -5.56 1.64 5.23
N ILE A 52 -4.92 1.55 4.06
CA ILE A 52 -3.80 0.66 3.80
C ILE A 52 -2.60 1.50 3.41
N THR A 53 -1.45 1.18 4.00
CA THR A 53 -0.20 1.92 3.78
C THR A 53 0.95 0.96 3.46
N ALA A 54 1.79 1.37 2.53
CA ALA A 54 3.02 0.68 2.12
C ALA A 54 4.23 1.45 2.61
N HIS A 55 5.24 0.72 3.09
CA HIS A 55 6.36 1.28 3.84
C HIS A 55 7.73 0.77 3.37
N ASP A 56 8.76 1.55 3.69
CA ASP A 56 10.16 1.17 3.45
C ASP A 56 10.61 -0.06 4.26
N ASP A 57 9.99 -0.34 5.41
CA ASP A 57 10.28 -1.55 6.20
C ASP A 57 9.64 -2.82 5.65
N ARG A 58 9.31 -2.82 4.35
CA ARG A 58 8.79 -3.99 3.62
C ARG A 58 7.40 -4.43 4.06
N LYS A 59 6.75 -3.63 4.91
CA LYS A 59 5.45 -3.94 5.49
C LYS A 59 4.31 -3.21 4.79
N ILE A 60 3.15 -3.87 4.85
CA ILE A 60 1.85 -3.25 4.62
C ILE A 60 1.13 -3.17 5.97
N ARG A 61 0.62 -1.98 6.31
CA ARG A 61 -0.14 -1.74 7.53
C ARG A 61 -1.58 -1.35 7.19
N TYR A 62 -2.51 -1.88 7.98
CA TYR A 62 -3.94 -1.61 7.88
C TYR A 62 -4.40 -0.86 9.13
N PHE A 63 -5.19 0.18 8.93
CA PHE A 63 -5.74 1.00 9.98
C PHE A 63 -7.25 1.07 9.86
N ASP A 64 -7.94 1.03 11.00
CA ASP A 64 -9.36 1.36 11.05
C ASP A 64 -9.55 2.88 10.97
N SER A 65 -10.26 3.36 9.96
CA SER A 65 -10.43 4.79 9.68
C SER A 65 -11.26 5.52 10.74
N ASN A 66 -12.08 4.77 11.49
CA ASN A 66 -12.99 5.31 12.50
C ASN A 66 -12.33 5.52 13.86
N SER A 67 -11.34 4.70 14.21
CA SER A 67 -10.59 4.76 15.47
C SER A 67 -9.21 5.37 15.28
N GLY A 68 -8.62 5.24 14.09
CA GLY A 68 -7.24 5.66 13.82
C GLY A 68 -6.20 4.65 14.29
N ARG A 69 -6.62 3.48 14.76
CA ARG A 69 -5.72 2.45 15.29
C ARG A 69 -5.28 1.49 14.20
N MET A 70 -4.04 1.03 14.31
CA MET A 70 -3.54 -0.05 13.48
C MET A 70 -4.26 -1.36 13.84
N ILE A 71 -4.95 -1.95 12.86
CA ILE A 71 -5.66 -3.23 13.03
C ILE A 71 -4.89 -4.42 12.48
N HIS A 72 -3.86 -4.17 11.67
CA HIS A 72 -2.96 -5.22 11.15
C HIS A 72 -1.65 -4.67 10.62
N SER A 73 -0.62 -5.50 10.64
CA SER A 73 0.67 -5.25 10.00
C SER A 73 1.25 -6.58 9.52
N MET A 74 1.79 -6.60 8.31
CA MET A 74 2.40 -7.79 7.73
C MET A 74 3.66 -7.43 6.96
N VAL A 75 4.68 -8.30 7.02
CA VAL A 75 5.83 -8.26 6.10
C VAL A 75 5.33 -8.72 4.74
N ALA A 76 5.22 -7.79 3.80
CA ALA A 76 4.60 -8.04 2.50
C ALA A 76 5.64 -8.44 1.46
N HIS A 77 6.84 -7.88 1.52
CA HIS A 77 7.89 -8.01 0.52
C HIS A 77 9.27 -8.24 1.13
N LEU A 78 10.26 -8.54 0.29
CA LEU A 78 11.67 -8.68 0.71
C LEU A 78 12.42 -7.34 0.74
N ASP A 79 11.82 -6.30 0.18
CA ASP A 79 12.32 -4.92 0.18
C ASP A 79 11.15 -3.92 0.25
N SER A 80 11.45 -2.62 0.24
CA SER A 80 10.49 -1.51 0.37
C SER A 80 9.24 -1.73 -0.49
N VAL A 81 8.05 -1.54 0.09
CA VAL A 81 6.79 -1.59 -0.65
C VAL A 81 6.54 -0.20 -1.22
N THR A 82 6.47 -0.10 -2.54
CA THR A 82 6.53 1.17 -3.27
C THR A 82 5.18 1.61 -3.82
N SER A 83 4.30 0.67 -4.14
CA SER A 83 2.94 0.98 -4.64
C SER A 83 1.90 -0.04 -4.19
N LEU A 84 0.65 0.42 -4.19
CA LEU A 84 -0.55 -0.33 -3.82
C LEU A 84 -1.71 0.05 -4.76
N ALA A 85 -2.51 -0.95 -5.13
CA ALA A 85 -3.78 -0.75 -5.83
C ALA A 85 -4.84 -1.73 -5.30
N ILE A 86 -6.09 -1.29 -5.20
CA ILE A 86 -7.25 -2.16 -4.91
C ILE A 86 -7.97 -2.44 -6.23
N ASP A 87 -8.39 -3.68 -6.40
CA ASP A 87 -9.17 -4.08 -7.57
C ASP A 87 -10.56 -3.41 -7.58
N PRO A 88 -11.22 -3.28 -8.75
CA PRO A 88 -12.53 -2.66 -8.82
C PRO A 88 -13.61 -3.39 -8.02
N GLN A 89 -13.44 -4.71 -7.81
CA GLN A 89 -14.35 -5.52 -6.99
C GLN A 89 -14.06 -5.40 -5.48
N GLN A 90 -12.97 -4.74 -5.09
CA GLN A 90 -12.58 -4.49 -3.70
C GLN A 90 -12.34 -5.76 -2.88
N THR A 91 -11.86 -6.80 -3.54
CA THR A 91 -11.56 -8.11 -2.95
C THR A 91 -10.07 -8.37 -2.84
N CYS A 92 -9.27 -7.69 -3.65
CA CYS A 92 -7.86 -7.93 -3.81
C CYS A 92 -7.04 -6.64 -3.69
N LEU A 93 -5.85 -6.78 -3.12
CA LEU A 93 -4.82 -5.75 -3.08
C LEU A 93 -3.66 -6.21 -3.98
N LEU A 94 -3.17 -5.33 -4.83
CA LEU A 94 -1.93 -5.52 -5.57
C LEU A 94 -0.87 -4.62 -4.95
N SER A 95 0.30 -5.17 -4.67
CA SER A 95 1.46 -4.42 -4.20
C SER A 95 2.63 -4.57 -5.15
N GLY A 96 3.45 -3.51 -5.24
CA GLY A 96 4.73 -3.51 -5.92
C GLY A 96 5.86 -3.14 -4.95
N SER A 97 7.07 -3.63 -5.22
CA SER A 97 8.21 -3.43 -4.32
C SER A 97 9.54 -3.22 -5.04
N HIS A 98 10.52 -2.69 -4.30
CA HIS A 98 11.92 -2.68 -4.70
C HIS A 98 12.53 -4.09 -4.81
N ASP A 99 11.85 -5.14 -4.34
CA ASP A 99 12.28 -6.54 -4.51
C ASP A 99 11.98 -7.12 -5.90
N ARG A 100 11.57 -6.26 -6.85
CA ARG A 100 11.24 -6.60 -8.25
C ARG A 100 9.96 -7.42 -8.43
N SER A 101 9.24 -7.68 -7.35
CA SER A 101 8.01 -8.43 -7.40
C SER A 101 6.79 -7.55 -7.32
N ILE A 102 5.72 -8.03 -7.96
CA ILE A 102 4.36 -7.65 -7.60
C ILE A 102 3.72 -8.82 -6.86
N ARG A 103 2.86 -8.52 -5.88
CA ARG A 103 2.14 -9.53 -5.10
C ARG A 103 0.66 -9.19 -5.05
N LEU A 104 -0.17 -10.21 -5.26
CA LEU A 104 -1.62 -10.13 -5.17
C LEU A 104 -2.06 -10.73 -3.83
N TRP A 105 -2.89 -10.01 -3.10
CA TRP A 105 -3.36 -10.38 -1.77
C TRP A 105 -4.88 -10.39 -1.72
N ASN A 106 -5.45 -11.33 -0.99
CA ASN A 106 -6.86 -11.27 -0.61
C ASN A 106 -7.02 -10.24 0.53
N LEU A 107 -7.90 -9.26 0.37
CA LEU A 107 -8.07 -8.18 1.36
C LEU A 107 -8.70 -8.63 2.67
N GLU A 108 -9.58 -9.64 2.63
CA GLU A 108 -10.33 -10.11 3.79
C GLU A 108 -9.43 -10.89 4.75
N ASN A 109 -8.72 -11.90 4.23
CA ASN A 109 -7.88 -12.78 5.03
C ASN A 109 -6.38 -12.40 5.03
N ARG A 110 -5.99 -11.43 4.20
CA ARG A 110 -4.62 -10.90 4.07
C ARG A 110 -3.59 -11.93 3.60
N ASN A 111 -4.04 -13.01 2.97
CA ASN A 111 -3.14 -14.01 2.40
C ASN A 111 -2.61 -13.57 1.03
N CYS A 112 -1.33 -13.85 0.78
CA CYS A 112 -0.73 -13.73 -0.55
C CYS A 112 -1.32 -14.81 -1.45
N LEU A 113 -2.01 -14.39 -2.51
CA LEU A 113 -2.57 -15.27 -3.53
C LEU A 113 -1.52 -15.59 -4.60
N GLN A 114 -0.69 -14.62 -4.95
CA GLN A 114 0.28 -14.76 -6.02
C GLN A 114 1.46 -13.82 -5.83
N GLU A 115 2.65 -14.30 -6.20
CA GLU A 115 3.88 -13.53 -6.27
C GLU A 115 4.47 -13.66 -7.68
N LEU A 116 4.86 -12.54 -8.28
CA LEU A 116 5.44 -12.49 -9.62
C LEU A 116 6.69 -11.60 -9.61
N THR A 117 7.86 -12.18 -9.89
CA THR A 117 9.09 -11.42 -10.13
C THR A 117 9.10 -10.92 -11.57
N VAL A 118 9.09 -9.60 -11.77
CA VAL A 118 8.69 -9.02 -13.06
C VAL A 118 9.70 -8.07 -13.68
N HIS A 119 10.46 -7.26 -12.93
CA HIS A 119 11.44 -6.33 -13.52
C HIS A 119 12.87 -6.73 -13.12
N GLN A 120 13.63 -7.32 -14.05
CA GLN A 120 14.98 -7.85 -13.80
C GLN A 120 16.00 -7.09 -14.64
N LYS A 121 16.64 -6.06 -14.08
CA LYS A 121 17.70 -5.30 -14.77
C LYS A 121 18.73 -4.81 -13.77
N LYS A 122 19.97 -5.28 -13.95
CA LYS A 122 21.11 -5.25 -13.01
C LYS A 122 21.34 -4.02 -12.10
N ASP A 123 20.87 -2.82 -12.43
CA ASP A 123 21.30 -1.57 -11.79
C ASP A 123 20.15 -0.64 -11.30
N ASP A 124 18.88 -0.90 -11.65
CA ASP A 124 17.73 -0.15 -11.11
C ASP A 124 16.46 -1.01 -11.19
N GLU A 125 15.94 -1.40 -10.02
CA GLU A 125 15.10 -2.60 -9.88
C GLU A 125 13.88 -2.36 -8.98
N SER A 126 13.28 -1.20 -9.15
CA SER A 126 12.09 -0.81 -8.40
C SER A 126 10.81 -1.00 -9.23
N ILE A 127 9.77 -1.58 -8.63
CA ILE A 127 8.41 -1.31 -9.10
C ILE A 127 8.08 0.15 -8.73
N HIS A 128 7.70 0.96 -9.71
CA HIS A 128 7.27 2.34 -9.46
C HIS A 128 5.77 2.42 -9.21
N ASP A 129 4.98 1.67 -9.97
CA ASP A 129 3.53 1.67 -9.79
C ASP A 129 2.88 0.35 -10.21
N VAL A 130 1.71 0.11 -9.65
CA VAL A 130 0.84 -1.01 -9.97
C VAL A 130 -0.59 -0.53 -10.13
N ALA A 131 -1.35 -1.16 -11.03
CA ALA A 131 -2.75 -0.82 -11.23
C ALA A 131 -3.57 -2.02 -11.70
N PHE A 132 -4.87 -1.95 -11.40
CA PHE A 132 -5.87 -2.82 -12.00
C PHE A 132 -6.55 -2.11 -13.16
N HIS A 133 -6.88 -2.87 -14.20
CA HIS A 133 -7.86 -2.41 -15.17
C HIS A 133 -9.24 -2.33 -14.51
N SER A 134 -10.01 -1.29 -14.83
CA SER A 134 -11.31 -0.98 -14.21
C SER A 134 -12.43 -2.01 -14.43
N SER A 135 -12.22 -3.05 -15.24
CA SER A 135 -13.31 -3.94 -15.67
C SER A 135 -12.84 -5.28 -16.22
N LYS A 136 -11.67 -5.31 -16.85
CA LYS A 136 -11.03 -6.54 -17.33
C LYS A 136 -10.14 -7.12 -16.24
N PRO A 137 -9.88 -8.44 -16.24
CA PRO A 137 -9.00 -9.08 -15.26
C PRO A 137 -7.52 -8.79 -15.55
N TYR A 138 -7.19 -7.55 -15.93
CA TYR A 138 -5.82 -7.16 -16.22
C TYR A 138 -5.23 -6.40 -15.05
N MET A 139 -3.97 -6.70 -14.76
CA MET A 139 -3.12 -5.96 -13.84
C MET A 139 -1.94 -5.41 -14.60
N THR A 140 -1.40 -4.29 -14.16
CA THR A 140 -0.23 -3.68 -14.79
C THR A 140 0.83 -3.32 -13.76
N SER A 141 2.09 -3.44 -14.14
CA SER A 141 3.22 -2.92 -13.37
C SER A 141 4.10 -2.06 -14.26
N VAL A 142 4.70 -1.03 -13.67
CA VAL A 142 5.76 -0.25 -14.30
C VAL A 142 6.98 -0.25 -13.39
N GLY A 143 8.16 -0.40 -13.99
CA GLY A 143 9.40 -0.53 -13.24
C GLY A 143 10.52 0.37 -13.77
N ALA A 144 11.59 0.43 -12.98
CA ALA A 144 12.79 1.21 -13.31
C ALA A 144 13.52 0.73 -14.58
N ASP A 145 13.24 -0.49 -15.04
CA ASP A 145 13.71 -1.00 -16.33
C ASP A 145 13.08 -0.28 -17.55
N SER A 146 12.25 0.74 -17.32
CA SER A 146 11.55 1.54 -18.32
C SER A 146 10.51 0.74 -19.10
N ILE A 147 10.02 -0.36 -18.53
CA ILE A 147 9.01 -1.23 -19.14
C ILE A 147 7.71 -1.14 -18.35
N ALA A 148 6.59 -1.12 -19.10
CA ALA A 148 5.26 -1.40 -18.57
C ALA A 148 4.88 -2.84 -18.94
N LYS A 149 4.43 -3.61 -17.96
CA LYS A 149 3.98 -5.00 -18.15
C LYS A 149 2.50 -5.11 -17.82
N ILE A 150 1.81 -5.96 -18.57
CA ILE A 150 0.38 -6.26 -18.40
C ILE A 150 0.26 -7.77 -18.14
N TYR A 151 -0.56 -8.12 -17.16
CA TYR A 151 -0.85 -9.48 -16.72
C TYR A 151 -2.34 -9.73 -16.87
N ALA A 152 -2.72 -10.98 -17.11
CA ALA A 152 -4.10 -11.44 -17.29
C ALA A 152 -4.39 -12.64 -16.41
#